data_AF-A0A7C1AZH1-F1
#
_entry.id   AF-A0A7C1AZH1-F1
#
_cell.length_a   1.000
_cell.length_b   1.000
_cell.length_c   1.000
_cell.angle_alpha   90.00
_cell.angle_beta   90.00
_cell.angle_gamma   90.00
#
_symmetry.space_group_name_H-M   'P 1'
#
loop_
_entity.id
_entity.type
_entity.pdbx_description
1 polymer ?
#
loop_
_entity_poly.entity_id
_entity_poly.type
_entity_poly.pdbx_seq_one_letter_code
_entity_poly.pdbx_strand_id
1 'polypeptide(L)'
;MSGPVLGMILKGYPRISESFISNEILLFEQMGLNIRIFSMRRPREPFCHDSVRRIRARVDYLPTELFFDFPRLLPPAAFLAVREPRRFLAALRQAAVRFERTRNLGTIKHLLQAAYLVNQYLRRSPEVVHLHAHFAHSPTSVALFAGLLGG
;
A
#
# COMPACT_ATOMS: atom_id res chain seq x y z
N MET A 1 14.31 16.32 12.70
CA MET A 1 14.01 15.09 11.94
C MET A 1 12.61 14.65 12.33
N SER A 2 11.71 14.48 11.38
CA SER A 2 10.35 14.00 11.65
C SER A 2 10.41 12.60 12.29
N GLY A 3 9.58 12.34 13.30
CA GLY A 3 9.56 11.05 14.01
C GLY A 3 9.14 9.87 13.12
N PRO A 4 9.17 8.63 13.63
CA PRO A 4 8.76 7.44 12.87
C PRO A 4 7.32 7.58 12.35
N VAL A 5 7.07 7.05 11.15
CA VAL A 5 5.80 7.10 10.43
C VAL A 5 5.23 5.70 10.27
N LEU A 6 3.94 5.57 10.60
CA LEU A 6 3.11 4.40 10.31
C LEU A 6 2.52 4.51 8.89
N GLY A 7 2.88 3.59 8.01
CA GLY A 7 2.30 3.47 6.68
C GLY A 7 1.04 2.60 6.69
N MET A 8 -0.13 3.17 6.50
CA MET A 8 -1.40 2.41 6.47
C MET A 8 -1.80 2.09 5.03
N ILE A 9 -1.84 0.81 4.68
CA ILE A 9 -2.27 0.35 3.35
C ILE A 9 -3.76 0.03 3.38
N LEU A 10 -4.54 0.76 2.59
CA LEU A 10 -6.00 0.67 2.56
C LEU A 10 -6.49 0.25 1.18
N LYS A 11 -7.62 -0.47 1.12
CA LYS A 11 -8.22 -0.89 -0.16
C LYS A 11 -8.75 0.32 -0.95
N GLY A 12 -9.24 1.33 -0.27
CA GLY A 12 -9.62 2.62 -0.80
C GLY A 12 -9.73 3.61 0.35
N TYR A 13 -9.56 4.89 0.07
CA TYR A 13 -9.67 5.94 1.08
C TYR A 13 -9.99 7.28 0.41
N PRO A 14 -10.85 8.12 1.00
CA PRO A 14 -11.80 7.78 2.06
C PRO A 14 -12.86 6.77 1.57
N ARG A 15 -13.52 6.11 2.53
CA ARG A 15 -14.62 5.17 2.30
C ARG A 15 -15.73 5.41 3.31
N ILE A 16 -16.95 5.66 2.84
CA ILE A 16 -18.09 5.94 3.71
C ILE A 16 -18.47 4.73 4.59
N SER A 17 -18.27 3.51 4.07
CA SER A 17 -18.57 2.27 4.78
C SER A 17 -17.49 1.84 5.78
N GLU A 18 -16.33 2.51 5.78
CA GLU A 18 -15.16 2.18 6.60
C GLU A 18 -14.85 3.34 7.56
N SER A 19 -15.88 3.90 8.19
CA SER A 19 -15.77 5.03 9.13
C SER A 19 -14.86 4.72 10.32
N PHE A 20 -14.86 3.47 10.78
CA PHE A 20 -14.00 3.02 11.88
C PHE A 20 -12.50 3.18 11.57
N ILE A 21 -12.06 2.96 10.32
CA ILE A 21 -10.67 3.18 9.89
C ILE A 21 -10.33 4.67 9.96
N SER A 22 -11.24 5.54 9.52
CA SER A 22 -11.03 6.98 9.58
C SER A 22 -10.97 7.48 11.03
N ASN A 23 -11.82 6.93 11.91
CA ASN A 23 -11.79 7.24 13.33
C ASN A 23 -10.50 6.77 14.00
N GLU A 24 -10.02 5.57 13.66
CA GLU A 24 -8.74 5.04 14.15
C GLU A 24 -7.57 5.94 13.74
N ILE A 25 -7.47 6.30 12.46
CA ILE A 25 -6.43 7.22 11.95
C ILE A 25 -6.46 8.53 12.72
N LEU A 26 -7.64 9.14 12.89
CA LEU A 26 -7.79 10.39 13.61
C LEU A 26 -7.35 10.26 15.08
N LEU A 27 -7.68 9.16 15.75
CA LEU A 27 -7.26 8.91 17.13
C LEU A 27 -5.75 8.72 17.24
N PHE A 28 -5.12 7.99 16.32
CA PHE A 28 -3.67 7.84 16.29
C PHE A 28 -2.96 9.19 16.06
N GLU A 29 -3.47 10.05 15.17
CA GLU A 29 -2.91 11.40 15.00
C GLU A 29 -3.06 12.25 16.27
N GLN A 30 -4.18 12.13 16.98
CA GLN A 30 -4.39 12.81 18.28
C GLN A 30 -3.44 12.31 19.37
N MET A 31 -3.03 11.04 19.30
CA MET A 31 -2.01 10.46 20.16
C MET A 31 -0.57 10.82 19.73
N GLY A 32 -0.41 11.61 18.66
CA GLY A 32 0.89 12.07 18.17
C GLY A 32 1.60 11.11 17.22
N LEU A 33 0.94 10.06 16.73
CA LEU A 33 1.52 9.19 15.70
C LEU A 33 1.51 9.90 14.34
N ASN A 34 2.64 9.82 13.63
CA ASN A 34 2.69 10.27 12.24
C ASN A 34 2.16 9.16 11.34
N ILE A 35 1.14 9.46 10.54
CA ILE A 35 0.50 8.50 9.64
C ILE A 35 0.70 8.92 8.18
N ARG A 36 0.96 7.93 7.34
CA ARG A 36 0.89 8.05 5.89
C ARG A 36 0.00 6.96 5.33
N ILE A 37 -0.97 7.35 4.52
CA ILE A 37 -1.97 6.45 3.94
C ILE A 37 -1.55 6.10 2.52
N PHE A 38 -1.45 4.81 2.23
CA PHE A 38 -1.26 4.26 0.89
C PHE A 38 -2.56 3.59 0.44
N SER A 39 -3.35 4.30 -0.35
CA SER A 39 -4.65 3.81 -0.79
C SER A 39 -4.55 3.09 -2.14
N MET A 40 -5.04 1.86 -2.20
CA MET A 40 -5.06 1.06 -3.42
C MET A 40 -6.10 1.53 -4.44
N ARG A 41 -7.04 2.41 -4.06
CA ARG A 41 -8.13 2.93 -4.90
C ARG A 41 -8.46 4.37 -4.53
N ARG A 42 -8.78 5.18 -5.54
CA ARG A 42 -9.38 6.51 -5.31
C ARG A 42 -10.77 6.38 -4.65
N PRO A 43 -11.22 7.41 -3.90
CA PRO A 43 -12.58 7.47 -3.38
C PRO A 43 -13.58 7.41 -4.53
N ARG A 44 -14.75 6.81 -4.29
CA ARG A 44 -15.84 6.71 -5.29
C ARG A 44 -17.01 7.63 -4.95
N GLU A 45 -17.15 7.94 -3.68
CA GLU A 45 -18.29 8.60 -3.10
C GLU A 45 -18.07 10.12 -3.09
N PRO A 46 -19.10 10.94 -3.39
CA PRO A 46 -18.97 12.39 -3.50
C PRO A 46 -18.87 13.09 -2.14
N PHE A 47 -19.07 12.36 -1.03
CA PHE A 47 -19.00 12.88 0.33
C PHE A 47 -18.21 11.95 1.24
N CYS A 48 -17.73 12.49 2.36
CA CYS A 48 -17.04 11.76 3.41
C CYS A 48 -17.52 12.20 4.80
N HIS A 49 -17.26 11.37 5.81
CA HIS A 49 -17.53 11.67 7.21
C HIS A 49 -16.67 12.84 7.72
N ASP A 50 -17.14 13.56 8.73
CA ASP A 50 -16.40 14.70 9.31
C ASP A 50 -15.03 14.30 9.87
N SER A 51 -14.87 13.06 10.35
CA SER A 51 -13.58 12.55 10.82
C SER A 51 -12.52 12.58 9.71
N VAL A 52 -12.90 12.28 8.47
CA VAL A 52 -11.99 12.36 7.30
C VAL A 52 -11.49 13.79 7.09
N ARG A 53 -12.32 14.80 7.32
CA ARG A 53 -11.95 16.21 7.16
C ARG A 53 -10.95 16.68 8.21
N ARG A 54 -10.86 15.98 9.34
CA ARG A 54 -9.95 16.31 10.45
C ARG A 54 -8.60 15.60 10.34
N ILE A 55 -8.50 14.55 9.52
CA ILE A 55 -7.27 13.77 9.32
C ILE A 55 -6.25 14.59 8.53
N ARG A 56 -5.01 14.64 9.02
CA ARG A 56 -3.90 15.36 8.39
C ARG A 56 -2.96 14.45 7.60
N ALA A 57 -3.10 13.13 7.77
CA ALA A 57 -2.26 12.13 7.18
C ALA A 57 -2.17 12.29 5.67
N ARG A 58 -0.94 12.29 5.16
CA ARG A 58 -0.70 12.33 3.72
C ARG A 58 -1.28 11.07 3.07
N VAL A 59 -2.02 11.23 1.98
CA VAL A 59 -2.57 10.12 1.19
C VAL A 59 -1.85 10.02 -0.15
N ASP A 60 -1.26 8.86 -0.43
CA ASP A 60 -0.74 8.52 -1.76
C ASP A 60 -1.58 7.37 -2.35
N TYR A 61 -2.03 7.55 -3.59
CA TYR A 61 -2.85 6.58 -4.30
C TYR A 61 -1.99 5.69 -5.19
N LEU A 62 -2.11 4.37 -5.01
CA LEU A 62 -1.45 3.39 -5.87
C LEU A 62 -2.22 3.26 -7.19
N PRO A 63 -1.51 3.04 -8.32
CA PRO A 63 -2.18 2.80 -9.60
C PRO A 63 -3.08 1.57 -9.52
N THR A 64 -4.31 1.67 -10.03
CA THR A 64 -5.38 0.69 -9.78
C THR A 64 -5.92 0.06 -11.05
N GLU A 65 -6.09 0.84 -12.12
CA GLU A 65 -6.87 0.42 -13.27
C GLU A 65 -6.06 -0.56 -14.16
N LEU A 66 -6.55 -1.78 -14.33
CA LEU A 66 -5.78 -2.86 -15.00
C LEU A 66 -5.41 -2.54 -16.45
N PHE A 67 -6.20 -1.75 -17.17
CA PHE A 67 -5.92 -1.45 -18.57
C PHE A 67 -5.08 -0.18 -18.73
N PHE A 68 -5.34 0.85 -17.93
CA PHE A 68 -4.69 2.16 -18.07
C PHE A 68 -3.43 2.32 -17.22
N ASP A 69 -3.40 1.73 -16.04
CA ASP A 69 -2.31 1.90 -15.08
C ASP A 69 -1.32 0.74 -15.05
N PHE A 70 -1.67 -0.43 -15.61
CA PHE A 70 -0.79 -1.59 -15.57
C PHE A 70 0.58 -1.36 -16.23
N PRO A 71 0.69 -0.65 -17.37
CA PRO A 71 1.99 -0.26 -17.91
C PRO A 71 2.83 0.60 -16.94
N ARG A 72 2.19 1.38 -16.03
CA ARG A 72 2.89 2.20 -15.04
C ARG A 72 3.47 1.38 -13.89
N LEU A 73 2.98 0.15 -13.68
CA LEU A 73 3.47 -0.73 -12.63
C LEU A 73 4.70 -1.56 -13.05
N LEU A 74 4.94 -1.71 -14.36
CA LEU A 74 6.06 -2.51 -14.87
C LEU A 74 7.43 -1.87 -14.64
N PRO A 75 7.67 -0.57 -14.94
CA PRO A 75 9.00 0.02 -14.76
C PRO A 75 9.50 -0.03 -13.31
N PRO A 76 8.69 0.25 -12.27
CA PRO A 76 9.10 0.05 -10.88
C PRO A 76 9.49 -1.39 -10.54
N ALA A 77 8.73 -2.37 -11.05
CA ALA A 77 9.02 -3.78 -10.81
C ALA A 77 10.33 -4.21 -11.50
N ALA A 78 10.53 -3.82 -12.76
CA ALA A 78 11.76 -4.08 -13.49
C ALA A 78 12.97 -3.44 -12.81
N PHE A 79 12.83 -2.18 -12.36
CA PHE A 79 13.87 -1.49 -11.62
C PHE A 79 14.26 -2.24 -10.33
N LEU A 80 13.29 -2.69 -9.54
CA LEU A 80 13.56 -3.45 -8.32
C LEU A 80 14.13 -4.85 -8.61
N ALA A 81 13.71 -5.50 -9.70
CA ALA A 81 14.25 -6.78 -10.12
C ALA A 81 15.75 -6.70 -10.45
N VAL A 82 16.18 -5.61 -11.08
CA VAL A 82 17.60 -5.37 -11.40
C VAL A 82 18.38 -4.93 -10.16
N ARG A 83 17.82 -4.03 -9.34
CA ARG A 83 18.55 -3.45 -8.20
C ARG A 83 18.66 -4.39 -7.00
N GLU A 84 17.59 -5.14 -6.71
CA GLU A 84 17.47 -5.98 -5.51
C GLU A 84 17.03 -7.42 -5.90
N PRO A 85 17.79 -8.14 -6.74
CA PRO A 85 17.33 -9.38 -7.37
C PRO A 85 16.96 -10.48 -6.37
N ARG A 86 17.68 -10.56 -5.24
CA ARG A 86 17.41 -11.56 -4.17
C ARG A 86 16.04 -11.33 -3.52
N ARG A 87 15.73 -10.08 -3.18
CA ARG A 87 14.45 -9.67 -2.58
C ARG A 87 13.31 -9.83 -3.56
N PHE A 88 13.54 -9.42 -4.82
CA PHE A 88 12.56 -9.59 -5.88
C PHE A 88 12.24 -11.07 -6.13
N LEU A 89 13.26 -11.94 -6.16
CA LEU A 89 13.07 -13.39 -6.31
C LEU A 89 12.29 -13.99 -5.13
N ALA A 90 12.52 -13.53 -3.90
CA ALA A 90 11.74 -13.96 -2.74
C ALA A 90 10.26 -13.57 -2.89
N ALA A 91 9.98 -12.33 -3.33
CA ALA A 91 8.63 -11.87 -3.60
C ALA A 91 7.95 -12.66 -4.73
N LEU A 92 8.69 -12.99 -5.81
CA LEU A 92 8.20 -13.85 -6.90
C LEU A 92 7.88 -15.27 -6.43
N ARG A 93 8.75 -15.89 -5.63
CA ARG A 93 8.49 -17.22 -5.06
C ARG A 93 7.22 -17.22 -4.21
N GLN A 94 7.06 -16.20 -3.36
CA GLN A 94 5.85 -16.06 -2.56
C GLN A 94 4.59 -15.87 -3.43
N ALA A 95 4.70 -15.13 -4.53
CA ALA A 95 3.61 -14.97 -5.49
C ALA A 95 3.29 -16.29 -6.22
N ALA A 96 4.30 -17.08 -6.58
CA ALA A 96 4.14 -18.38 -7.22
C ALA A 96 3.42 -19.38 -6.31
N VAL A 97 3.87 -19.53 -5.05
CA VAL A 97 3.22 -20.38 -4.04
C VAL A 97 1.76 -19.99 -3.84
N ARG A 98 1.47 -18.67 -3.76
CA ARG A 98 0.11 -18.18 -3.62
C ARG A 98 -0.74 -18.44 -4.86
N PHE A 99 -0.17 -18.27 -6.05
CA PHE A 99 -0.85 -18.54 -7.31
C PHE A 99 -1.18 -20.02 -7.46
N GLU A 100 -0.26 -20.91 -7.10
CA GLU A 100 -0.48 -22.35 -7.15
C GLU A 100 -1.67 -22.77 -6.28
N ARG A 101 -1.76 -22.23 -5.05
CA ARG A 101 -2.84 -22.51 -4.10
C ARG A 101 -4.19 -21.92 -4.50
N THR A 102 -4.22 -20.71 -5.06
CA THR A 102 -5.47 -19.94 -5.24
C THR A 102 -5.92 -19.80 -6.69
N ARG A 103 -5.02 -20.06 -7.65
CA ARG A 103 -5.18 -19.79 -9.09
C ARG A 103 -5.63 -18.36 -9.42
N ASN A 104 -5.38 -17.42 -8.51
CA ASN A 104 -5.85 -16.04 -8.61
C ASN A 104 -4.75 -15.12 -9.15
N LEU A 105 -4.94 -14.64 -10.38
CA LEU A 105 -4.02 -13.71 -11.06
C LEU A 105 -3.90 -12.34 -10.38
N GLY A 106 -4.82 -11.98 -9.48
CA GLY A 106 -4.73 -10.76 -8.68
C GLY A 106 -3.47 -10.69 -7.83
N THR A 107 -2.81 -11.82 -7.53
CA THR A 107 -1.51 -11.82 -6.83
C THR A 107 -0.42 -11.09 -7.62
N ILE A 108 -0.42 -11.18 -8.96
CA ILE A 108 0.55 -10.49 -9.82
C ILE A 108 0.34 -8.99 -9.71
N LYS A 109 -0.92 -8.54 -9.77
CA LYS A 109 -1.26 -7.13 -9.57
C LYS A 109 -0.78 -6.62 -8.20
N HIS A 110 -1.01 -7.37 -7.12
CA HIS A 110 -0.57 -6.96 -5.78
C HIS A 110 0.95 -6.86 -5.68
N LEU A 111 1.70 -7.79 -6.29
CA LEU A 111 3.16 -7.72 -6.36
C LEU A 111 3.62 -6.46 -7.11
N LEU A 112 3.02 -6.18 -8.26
CA LEU A 112 3.34 -5.00 -9.06
C LEU A 112 2.98 -3.68 -8.34
N GLN A 113 1.85 -3.62 -7.63
CA GLN A 113 1.49 -2.49 -6.78
C GLN A 113 2.46 -2.31 -5.60
N ALA A 114 2.93 -3.40 -4.99
CA ALA A 114 3.93 -3.35 -3.94
C ALA A 114 5.29 -2.84 -4.47
N ALA A 115 5.71 -3.30 -5.66
CA ALA A 115 6.90 -2.78 -6.32
C ALA A 115 6.81 -1.27 -6.61
N TYR A 116 5.64 -0.81 -7.08
CA TYR A 116 5.37 0.61 -7.24
C TYR A 116 5.48 1.36 -5.91
N LEU A 117 4.80 0.89 -4.86
CA LEU A 117 4.83 1.48 -3.52
C LEU A 117 6.27 1.62 -2.99
N VAL A 118 7.05 0.55 -3.05
CA VAL A 118 8.44 0.52 -2.58
C VAL A 118 9.30 1.49 -3.38
N ASN A 119 9.23 1.41 -4.70
CA ASN A 119 10.08 2.22 -5.57
C ASN A 119 9.74 3.71 -5.51
N GLN A 120 8.45 4.05 -5.48
CA GLN A 120 8.03 5.43 -5.56
C GLN A 120 8.02 6.16 -4.23
N TYR A 121 7.64 5.46 -3.16
CA TYR A 121 7.43 6.08 -1.86
C TYR A 121 8.43 5.58 -0.82
N LEU A 122 8.44 4.29 -0.49
CA LEU A 122 9.13 3.80 0.71
C LEU A 122 10.65 3.99 0.64
N ARG A 123 11.26 3.76 -0.52
CA ARG A 123 12.71 3.99 -0.71
C ARG A 123 13.15 5.44 -0.53
N ARG A 124 12.24 6.39 -0.69
CA ARG A 124 12.48 7.82 -0.53
C ARG A 124 11.98 8.35 0.82
N SER A 125 11.37 7.49 1.63
CA SER A 125 10.70 7.86 2.88
C SER A 125 11.18 6.93 4.00
N PRO A 126 12.46 7.01 4.41
CA PRO A 126 13.03 6.16 5.45
C PRO A 126 12.34 6.30 6.81
N GLU A 127 11.58 7.37 7.00
CA GLU A 127 10.73 7.57 8.18
C GLU A 127 9.55 6.58 8.26
N VAL A 128 9.13 5.97 7.14
CA VAL A 128 8.08 4.93 7.15
C VAL A 128 8.68 3.61 7.59
N VAL A 129 8.52 3.30 8.88
CA VAL A 129 9.18 2.16 9.55
C VAL A 129 8.28 0.94 9.72
N HIS A 130 6.96 1.11 9.57
CA HIS A 130 5.99 0.02 9.70
C HIS A 130 4.87 0.15 8.67
N LEU A 131 4.47 -0.98 8.09
CA LEU A 131 3.31 -1.06 7.19
C LEU A 131 2.17 -1.82 7.87
N HIS A 132 1.04 -1.15 8.06
CA HIS A 132 -0.18 -1.72 8.61
C HIS A 132 -1.23 -1.89 7.53
N ALA A 133 -1.74 -3.11 7.34
CA ALA A 133 -2.85 -3.40 6.45
C ALA A 133 -4.09 -3.76 7.27
N HIS A 134 -5.14 -2.95 7.16
CA HIS A 134 -6.30 -3.05 8.04
C HIS A 134 -7.13 -4.34 7.82
N PHE A 135 -7.10 -4.91 6.62
CA PHE A 135 -7.86 -6.11 6.28
C PHE A 135 -7.01 -7.17 5.57
N ALA A 136 -7.20 -8.42 5.98
CA ALA A 136 -6.54 -9.64 5.49
C ALA A 136 -6.92 -10.06 4.05
N HIS A 137 -6.97 -9.10 3.12
CA HIS A 137 -7.23 -9.34 1.69
C HIS A 137 -6.18 -8.63 0.81
N SER A 138 -6.60 -7.84 -0.18
CA SER A 138 -5.70 -7.11 -1.09
C SER A 138 -4.63 -6.22 -0.39
N PRO A 139 -4.94 -5.35 0.59
CA PRO A 139 -3.93 -4.54 1.28
C PRO A 139 -2.87 -5.36 1.98
N THR A 140 -3.24 -6.43 2.70
CA THR A 140 -2.25 -7.34 3.33
C THR A 140 -1.36 -8.01 2.30
N SER A 141 -1.88 -8.29 1.10
CA SER A 141 -1.07 -8.86 0.02
C SER A 141 -0.03 -7.85 -0.49
N VAL A 142 -0.43 -6.58 -0.65
CA VAL A 142 0.49 -5.50 -1.00
C VAL A 142 1.50 -5.25 0.12
N ALA A 143 1.08 -5.23 1.39
CA ALA A 143 1.97 -5.08 2.54
C ALA A 143 3.02 -6.19 2.61
N LEU A 144 2.60 -7.45 2.44
CA LEU A 144 3.50 -8.61 2.40
C LEU A 144 4.57 -8.47 1.32
N PHE A 145 4.16 -8.20 0.08
CA PHE A 145 5.12 -8.04 -1.01
C PHE A 145 5.99 -6.79 -0.82
N ALA A 146 5.46 -5.71 -0.26
CA ALA A 146 6.22 -4.50 0.02
C ALA A 146 7.30 -4.74 1.08
N GLY A 147 7.01 -5.52 2.13
CA GLY A 147 8.01 -5.94 3.12
C GLY A 147 9.11 -6.80 2.50
N LEU A 148 8.75 -7.77 1.66
CA LEU A 148 9.73 -8.62 0.96
C LEU A 148 10.64 -7.82 0.01
N LEU A 149 10.08 -6.81 -0.68
CA LEU A 149 10.81 -5.98 -1.64
C LEU A 149 11.61 -4.86 -0.96
N GLY A 150 11.07 -4.25 0.09
CA GLY A 150 11.64 -3.12 0.82
C GLY A 150 12.78 -3.50 1.75
N GLY A 151 12.74 -4.72 2.31
CA GLY A 151 13.67 -5.17 3.34
C GLY A 151 13.21 -4.80 4.74
#